data_AF-A0A9D8KVM4-F1
#
_entry.id   AF-A0A9D8KVM4-F1
#
_cell.length_a   1.000
_cell.length_b   1.000
_cell.length_c   1.000
_cell.angle_alpha   90.00
_cell.angle_beta   90.00
_cell.angle_gamma   90.00
#
_symmetry.space_group_name_H-M   'P 1'
#
loop_
_entity.id
_entity.type
_entity.pdbx_description
1 polymer ?
#
loop_
_entity_poly.entity_id
_entity_poly.type
_entity_poly.pdbx_seq_one_letter_code
_entity_poly.pdbx_strand_id
1 'polypeptide(L)' 'MTTKEAVARALPVQDARIYPRGGLDVLSRAEVARLRDASSGGMHELLRRCALAVLTSGSASDDPRAARDL' A
#
# COMPACT_ATOMS: atom_id res chain seq x y z
N MET A 1 -1.40 -36.76 -3.87
CA MET A 1 -1.80 -36.20 -2.56
C MET A 1 -0.53 -35.59 -1.99
N THR A 2 -0.19 -34.33 -2.13
CA THR A 2 -0.95 -33.07 -2.16
C THR A 2 -0.13 -32.01 -2.94
N THR A 3 -0.47 -31.73 -4.19
CA THR A 3 0.09 -30.61 -4.98
C THR A 3 -0.86 -29.39 -5.00
N LYS A 4 -1.85 -29.36 -4.08
CA LYS A 4 -2.98 -28.42 -4.05
C LYS A 4 -3.00 -27.53 -2.80
N GLU A 5 -1.86 -27.27 -2.17
CA GLU A 5 -1.78 -26.32 -1.04
C GLU A 5 -1.25 -24.94 -1.44
N ALA A 6 -0.71 -24.78 -2.64
CA ALA A 6 -0.15 -23.51 -3.12
C ALA A 6 -1.11 -22.71 -4.03
N VAL A 7 -2.43 -22.97 -3.98
CA VAL A 7 -3.38 -21.93 -4.38
C VAL A 7 -3.38 -20.95 -3.21
N ALA A 8 -2.45 -20.00 -3.29
CA ALA A 8 -2.31 -18.89 -2.36
C ALA A 8 -3.69 -18.43 -1.90
N ARG A 9 -3.87 -18.24 -0.59
CA ARG A 9 -5.03 -17.58 0.01
C ARG A 9 -5.09 -16.15 -0.54
N ALA A 10 -5.49 -15.98 -1.80
CA ALA A 10 -5.83 -14.71 -2.37
C ALA A 10 -7.15 -14.33 -1.71
N LEU A 11 -7.03 -13.67 -0.55
CA LEU A 11 -8.15 -12.95 0.03
C LEU A 11 -8.71 -12.02 -1.06
N PRO A 12 -10.03 -11.87 -1.14
CA PRO A 12 -10.62 -10.99 -2.14
C PRO A 12 -10.01 -9.59 -2.00
N VAL A 13 -9.49 -9.07 -3.11
CA VAL A 13 -8.99 -7.69 -3.18
C VAL A 13 -10.19 -6.77 -2.96
N GLN A 14 -10.06 -5.85 -2.00
CA GLN A 14 -11.07 -4.85 -1.72
C GLN A 14 -10.53 -3.48 -2.10
N ASP A 15 -11.27 -2.79 -2.98
CA ASP A 15 -10.93 -1.44 -3.42
C ASP A 15 -11.62 -0.39 -2.54
N ALA A 16 -10.87 0.61 -2.12
CA ALA A 16 -11.38 1.77 -1.41
C ALA A 16 -11.10 3.06 -2.19
N ARG A 17 -12.07 3.98 -2.24
CA ARG A 17 -11.88 5.32 -2.79
C ARG A 17 -11.77 6.31 -1.63
N ILE A 18 -10.60 6.93 -1.49
CA ILE A 18 -10.30 7.88 -0.42
C ILE A 18 -9.93 9.20 -1.07
N TYR A 19 -10.57 10.29 -0.63
CA TYR A 19 -10.25 11.64 -1.06
C TYR A 19 -9.34 12.30 -0.01
N PRO A 20 -8.17 12.80 -0.40
CA PRO A 20 -7.27 13.50 0.52
C PRO A 20 -7.91 14.80 1.02
N ARG A 21 -7.49 15.25 2.20
CA ARG A 21 -7.83 16.57 2.76
C ARG A 21 -6.52 17.32 3.04
N GLY A 22 -6.49 18.63 2.78
CA GLY A 22 -5.31 19.45 3.06
C GLY A 22 -4.23 19.33 1.98
N GLY A 23 -2.99 19.02 2.37
CA GLY A 23 -1.80 19.15 1.50
C GLY A 23 -1.77 18.26 0.24
N LEU A 24 -2.64 17.24 0.15
CA LEU A 24 -2.79 16.37 -1.03
C LEU A 24 -4.07 16.66 -1.84
N ASP A 25 -4.87 17.66 -1.44
CA ASP A 25 -6.12 18.03 -2.11
C ASP A 25 -5.87 18.71 -3.48
N VAL A 26 -4.77 19.44 -3.59
CA VAL A 26 -4.36 20.11 -4.84
C VAL A 26 -2.94 19.69 -5.21
N LEU A 27 -2.83 18.95 -6.31
CA LEU A 27 -1.56 18.52 -6.90
C LEU A 27 -1.58 18.74 -8.42
N SER A 28 -0.45 19.16 -8.96
CA SER A 28 -0.22 19.18 -10.41
C SER A 28 -0.13 17.76 -10.98
N ARG A 29 -0.36 17.62 -12.30
CA ARG A 29 -0.22 16.32 -12.99
C ARG A 29 1.19 15.73 -12.86
N ALA A 30 2.22 16.59 -12.81
CA ALA A 30 3.61 16.17 -12.65
C ALA A 30 3.89 15.60 -11.25
N GLU A 31 3.31 16.19 -10.20
CA GLU A 31 3.42 15.67 -8.83
C GLU A 31 2.73 14.32 -8.68
N VAL A 32 1.52 14.18 -9.24
CA VAL A 32 0.79 12.91 -9.25
C VAL A 32 1.59 11.83 -10.01
N ALA A 33 2.21 12.18 -11.14
CA ALA A 33 3.04 11.25 -11.90
C ALA A 33 4.24 10.77 -11.08
N ARG A 34 4.92 11.66 -10.33
CA ARG A 34 6.02 11.27 -9.43
C ARG A 34 5.55 10.37 -8.29
N LEU A 35 4.41 10.67 -7.66
CA LEU A 35 3.86 9.84 -6.58
C LEU A 35 3.42 8.44 -7.06
N ARG A 36 2.96 8.34 -8.32
CA ARG A 36 2.54 7.07 -8.93
C ARG A 36 3.69 6.27 -9.55
N ASP A 37 4.89 6.84 -9.62
CA ASP A 37 6.05 6.16 -10.20
C ASP A 37 6.47 4.95 -9.34
N ALA A 38 6.07 3.76 -9.79
CA ALA A 38 6.36 2.47 -9.18
C ALA A 38 7.67 1.85 -9.67
N SER A 39 8.50 2.61 -10.39
CA SER A 39 9.84 2.18 -10.81
C SER A 39 10.77 2.05 -9.60
N SER A 40 11.84 1.27 -9.74
CA SER A 40 12.89 1.16 -8.72
C SER A 40 13.51 2.54 -8.43
N GLY A 41 13.32 3.03 -7.20
CA GLY A 41 13.77 4.37 -6.78
C GLY A 41 12.71 5.48 -6.94
N GLY A 42 11.53 5.17 -7.46
CA GLY A 42 10.38 6.09 -7.51
C GLY A 42 9.73 6.30 -6.13
N MET A 43 8.90 7.35 -6.00
CA MET A 43 8.30 7.73 -4.71
C MET A 43 7.17 6.78 -4.26
N HIS A 44 6.62 5.97 -5.17
CA HIS A 44 5.48 5.12 -4.88
C HIS A 44 5.71 4.16 -3.71
N GLU A 45 6.88 3.52 -3.66
CA GLU A 45 7.19 2.54 -2.62
C GLU A 45 7.28 3.19 -1.23
N LEU A 46 7.80 4.41 -1.13
CA LEU A 46 7.83 5.14 0.12
C LEU A 46 6.42 5.56 0.54
N LEU A 47 5.65 6.12 -0.39
CA LEU A 47 4.26 6.49 -0.16
C LEU A 47 3.43 5.29 0.34
N ARG A 48 3.56 4.14 -0.33
CA ARG A 48 2.89 2.90 0.05
C ARG A 48 3.24 2.48 1.48
N ARG A 49 4.53 2.46 1.84
CA ARG A 49 4.98 2.08 3.18
C ARG A 49 4.46 3.01 4.27
N CYS A 50 4.48 4.32 4.04
CA CYS A 50 3.93 5.29 5.00
C CYS A 50 2.41 5.15 5.16
N ALA A 51 1.67 5.02 4.05
CA ALA A 51 0.23 4.82 4.10
C ALA A 51 -0.14 3.53 4.85
N LEU A 52 0.58 2.44 4.57
CA LEU A 52 0.39 1.16 5.25
C LEU A 52 0.61 1.28 6.76
N ALA A 53 1.71 1.91 7.20
CA ALA A 53 1.98 2.11 8.62
C ALA A 53 0.87 2.89 9.35
N VAL A 54 0.32 3.92 8.71
CA VAL A 54 -0.83 4.68 9.25
C VAL A 54 -2.08 3.81 9.31
N LEU A 55 -2.38 3.05 8.25
CA LEU A 55 -3.58 2.21 8.19
C LEU A 55 -3.53 0.99 9.13
N THR A 56 -2.33 0.51 9.46
CA THR A 56 -2.11 -0.57 10.43
C THR A 56 -1.84 -0.05 11.85
N SER A 57 -1.93 1.26 12.07
CA SER A 57 -1.77 1.85 13.41
C SER A 57 -2.86 1.32 14.35
N GLY A 58 -2.46 0.93 15.56
CA GLY A 58 -3.36 0.30 16.54
C GLY A 58 -3.55 -1.21 16.33
N SER A 59 -2.87 -1.83 15.36
CA SER A 59 -2.76 -3.29 15.29
C SER A 59 -1.91 -3.84 16.44
N ALA A 60 -2.18 -5.07 16.86
CA ALA A 60 -1.41 -5.74 17.92
C ALA A 60 -0.04 -6.26 17.45
N SER A 61 0.25 -6.19 16.16
CA SER A 61 1.50 -6.63 15.55
C SER A 61 2.48 -5.46 15.42
N ASP A 62 3.68 -5.63 15.94
CA ASP A 62 4.77 -4.62 15.88
C ASP A 62 5.83 -4.95 14.81
N ASP A 63 5.61 -6.01 14.00
CA ASP A 63 6.51 -6.35 12.91
C ASP A 63 6.13 -5.61 11.61
N PRO A 64 6.95 -4.64 11.14
CA PRO A 64 6.67 -3.92 9.90
C PRO A 64 6.81 -4.80 8.65
N ARG A 65 7.54 -5.93 8.73
CA ARG A 65 7.64 -6.88 7.60
C ARG A 65 6.36 -7.67 7.45
N ALA A 66 5.79 -8.14 8.56
CA ALA A 66 4.49 -8.81 8.55
C ALA A 66 3.40 -7.93 7.91
N ALA A 67 3.40 -6.61 8.17
CA ALA A 67 2.44 -5.70 7.54
C ALA A 67 2.63 -5.57 6.02
N ARG A 68 3.88 -5.61 5.53
CA ARG A 68 4.20 -5.51 4.09
C ARG A 68 3.69 -6.71 3.29
N ASP A 69 3.63 -7.87 3.94
CA ASP A 69 3.27 -9.15 3.35
C ASP A 69 1.75 -9.45 3.43
N LEU A 70 0.95 -8.52 3.99
CA LEU A 70 -0.52 -8.51 3.95
C LEU A 70 -1.06 -8.05 2.58
#